data_AF-A0A0P0NDX9-F1
#
_entry.id   AF-A0A0P0NDX9-F1
#
_cell.length_a   1.000
_cell.length_b   1.000
_cell.length_c   1.000
_cell.angle_alpha   90.00
_cell.angle_beta   90.00
_cell.angle_gamma   90.00
#
_symmetry.space_group_name_H-M   'P 1'
#
loop_
_entity.id
_entity.type
_entity.pdbx_description
1 polymer ?
#
loop_
_entity_poly.entity_id
_entity_poly.type
_entity_poly.pdbx_seq_one_letter_code
_entity_poly.pdbx_strand_id
1 'polypeptide(L)'
;MKNLVPYPVNETGLMIGKDVSLTSSHRHYSHLMMIYPYHLMTPVNVSNQALIEKSLNHWLSLKGALQGYTFTGAASINAMMGKGDRAYDLLNQLFDHYIQPNTLYQESGPVIETPLSAATSIQELLIQSWGNKIRIFPAIPEIWSNVSFDQLRTEGGFLISASRVNGKTQFIKVYSTKGDTCRVETDMKVSLVNSDKRKELAFSVVQNDGKMNISFSTLPGETIFLSEGNDQHQFKVLPVRANIKENWSWGLKTKP
;
A
#
# COMPACT_ATOMS: atom_id res chain seq x y z
N MET A 1 -17.78 18.40 10.91
CA MET A 1 -17.87 17.98 9.48
C MET A 1 -19.19 18.29 8.78
N LYS A 2 -20.34 18.51 9.46
CA LYS A 2 -21.66 18.65 8.79
C LYS A 2 -21.83 19.87 7.86
N ASN A 3 -20.96 20.88 7.95
CA ASN A 3 -21.06 22.13 7.19
C ASN A 3 -19.90 22.32 6.20
N LEU A 4 -19.12 21.28 5.90
CA LEU A 4 -18.07 21.36 4.88
C LEU A 4 -18.69 21.28 3.49
N VAL A 5 -18.18 22.10 2.58
CA VAL A 5 -18.58 22.02 1.18
C VAL A 5 -18.10 20.70 0.56
N PRO A 6 -18.85 20.11 -0.38
CA PRO A 6 -18.36 18.96 -1.15
C PRO A 6 -17.07 19.29 -1.88
N TYR A 7 -16.23 18.28 -2.10
CA TYR A 7 -15.05 18.44 -2.95
C TYR A 7 -15.49 18.85 -4.36
N PRO A 8 -14.88 19.89 -4.95
CA PRO A 8 -15.26 20.36 -6.27
C PRO A 8 -14.84 19.35 -7.34
N VAL A 9 -15.76 19.07 -8.27
CA VAL A 9 -15.60 18.07 -9.33
C VAL A 9 -16.13 18.65 -10.64
N ASN A 10 -15.43 18.39 -11.74
CA ASN A 10 -15.87 18.71 -13.09
C ASN A 10 -15.71 17.49 -14.03
N GLU A 11 -15.76 17.73 -15.34
CA GLU A 11 -15.61 16.71 -16.38
C GLU A 11 -14.27 15.95 -16.32
N THR A 12 -13.20 16.58 -15.84
CA THR A 12 -11.86 15.98 -15.73
C THR A 12 -11.55 15.36 -14.37
N GLY A 13 -12.44 15.49 -13.39
CA GLY A 13 -12.33 14.88 -12.06
C GLY A 13 -12.31 15.91 -10.94
N LEU A 14 -11.57 15.63 -9.87
CA LEU A 14 -11.39 16.52 -8.73
C LEU A 14 -10.66 17.81 -9.15
N MET A 15 -11.21 18.94 -8.74
CA MET A 15 -10.68 20.27 -9.02
C MET A 15 -9.78 20.76 -7.87
N ILE A 16 -8.93 21.75 -8.14
CA ILE A 16 -8.08 22.39 -7.12
C ILE A 16 -8.94 23.18 -6.12
N GLY A 17 -9.99 23.83 -6.62
CA GLY A 17 -10.97 24.59 -5.86
C GLY A 17 -12.28 24.72 -6.62
N LYS A 18 -13.31 25.32 -5.99
CA LYS A 18 -14.69 25.41 -6.52
C LYS A 18 -14.77 25.85 -7.99
N ASP A 19 -13.90 26.77 -8.38
CA ASP A 19 -13.86 27.36 -9.73
C ASP A 19 -12.45 27.27 -10.35
N VAL A 20 -11.61 26.34 -9.87
CA VAL A 20 -10.21 26.21 -10.28
C VAL A 20 -9.92 24.76 -10.70
N SER A 21 -9.98 24.52 -12.00
CA SER A 21 -9.64 23.23 -12.61
C SER A 21 -8.12 23.05 -12.69
N LEU A 22 -7.66 21.79 -12.67
CA LEU A 22 -6.27 21.47 -13.04
C LEU A 22 -6.14 21.54 -14.57
N THR A 23 -5.60 22.64 -15.09
CA THR A 23 -5.49 22.89 -16.54
C THR A 23 -4.06 22.77 -17.09
N SER A 24 -3.06 22.68 -16.22
CA SER A 24 -1.65 22.58 -16.61
C SER A 24 -0.94 21.50 -15.80
N SER A 25 0.15 20.98 -16.37
CA SER A 25 1.01 20.01 -15.67
C SER A 25 1.54 20.59 -14.37
N HIS A 26 1.57 19.78 -13.31
CA HIS A 26 2.12 20.17 -12.02
C HIS A 26 2.57 18.95 -11.24
N ARG A 27 3.67 19.06 -10.48
CA ARG A 27 4.23 17.93 -9.73
C ARG A 27 3.44 17.55 -8.48
N HIS A 28 2.67 18.47 -7.90
CA HIS A 28 1.91 18.27 -6.67
C HIS A 28 0.47 17.82 -6.94
N TYR A 29 -0.07 17.01 -6.04
CA TYR A 29 -1.42 16.45 -6.09
C TYR A 29 -2.30 16.91 -4.92
N SER A 30 -2.17 18.18 -4.51
CA SER A 30 -2.93 18.72 -3.37
C SER A 30 -4.44 18.55 -3.50
N HIS A 31 -4.96 18.63 -4.74
CA HIS A 31 -6.36 18.40 -5.09
C HIS A 31 -6.81 16.93 -5.00
N LEU A 32 -5.89 16.00 -4.70
CA LEU A 32 -6.16 14.57 -4.48
C LEU A 32 -5.88 14.15 -3.03
N MET A 33 -5.56 15.08 -2.12
CA MET A 33 -5.16 14.71 -0.75
C MET A 33 -6.28 14.02 0.06
N MET A 34 -7.54 14.30 -0.25
CA MET A 34 -8.69 13.59 0.34
C MET A 34 -8.67 12.09 0.02
N ILE A 35 -8.01 11.70 -1.08
CA ILE A 35 -7.81 10.31 -1.48
C ILE A 35 -6.64 9.73 -0.67
N TYR A 36 -5.45 10.32 -0.83
CA TYR A 36 -4.22 9.92 -0.14
C TYR A 36 -3.42 11.16 0.28
N PRO A 37 -2.94 11.26 1.53
CA PRO A 37 -2.94 10.22 2.56
C PRO A 37 -4.18 10.24 3.49
N TYR A 38 -5.16 11.12 3.26
CA TYR A 38 -6.22 11.31 4.26
C TYR A 38 -7.33 10.24 4.27
N HIS A 39 -7.46 9.45 3.20
CA HIS A 39 -8.47 8.38 3.12
C HIS A 39 -9.92 8.84 3.41
N LEU A 40 -10.24 10.11 3.10
CA LEU A 40 -11.60 10.66 3.19
C LEU A 40 -12.45 10.22 1.98
N MET A 41 -11.80 9.96 0.85
CA MET A 41 -12.37 9.38 -0.36
C MET A 41 -11.64 8.09 -0.71
N THR A 42 -12.24 6.94 -0.37
CA THR A 42 -11.63 5.62 -0.57
C THR A 42 -12.34 4.82 -1.66
N PRO A 43 -11.67 3.85 -2.31
CA PRO A 43 -12.27 2.97 -3.32
C PRO A 43 -13.21 1.92 -2.72
N VAL A 44 -13.27 1.80 -1.38
CA VAL A 44 -14.26 0.94 -0.70
C VAL A 44 -15.68 1.38 -1.04
N ASN A 45 -15.90 2.69 -1.18
CA ASN A 45 -17.12 3.17 -1.79
C ASN A 45 -16.96 3.13 -3.32
N VAL A 46 -17.68 2.20 -3.95
CA VAL A 46 -17.66 1.99 -5.40
C VAL A 46 -17.97 3.28 -6.18
N SER A 47 -18.82 4.17 -5.63
CA SER A 47 -19.12 5.46 -6.29
C SER A 47 -17.90 6.38 -6.42
N ASN A 48 -16.90 6.22 -5.56
CA ASN A 48 -15.67 7.03 -5.59
C ASN A 48 -14.66 6.49 -6.61
N GLN A 49 -14.68 5.19 -6.92
CA GLN A 49 -13.61 4.54 -7.68
C GLN A 49 -13.40 5.20 -9.05
N ALA A 50 -14.48 5.44 -9.79
CA ALA A 50 -14.42 6.09 -11.10
C ALA A 50 -13.89 7.53 -11.02
N LEU A 51 -14.24 8.27 -9.96
CA LEU A 51 -13.78 9.64 -9.76
C LEU A 51 -12.29 9.69 -9.40
N ILE A 52 -11.83 8.82 -8.50
CA ILE A 52 -10.41 8.69 -8.13
C ILE A 52 -9.58 8.40 -9.38
N GLU A 53 -9.99 7.39 -10.15
CA GLU A 53 -9.29 6.98 -11.36
C GLU A 53 -9.23 8.09 -12.41
N LYS A 54 -10.37 8.76 -12.66
CA LYS A 54 -10.44 9.88 -13.59
C LYS A 54 -9.50 11.00 -13.18
N SER A 55 -9.55 11.41 -11.91
CA SER A 55 -8.75 12.53 -11.39
C SER A 55 -7.24 12.21 -11.44
N LEU A 56 -6.86 11.00 -11.06
CA LEU A 56 -5.47 10.54 -11.13
C LEU A 56 -4.95 10.47 -12.57
N ASN A 57 -5.75 9.92 -13.48
CA ASN A 57 -5.38 9.83 -14.90
C ASN A 57 -5.30 11.22 -15.54
N HIS A 58 -6.21 12.14 -15.22
CA HIS A 58 -6.16 13.53 -15.69
C HIS A 58 -4.87 14.20 -15.24
N TRP A 59 -4.54 14.14 -13.94
CA TRP A 59 -3.29 14.71 -13.40
C TRP A 59 -2.05 14.15 -14.11
N LEU A 60 -1.96 12.83 -14.27
CA LEU A 60 -0.83 12.17 -14.93
C LEU A 60 -0.78 12.41 -16.44
N SER A 61 -1.89 12.76 -17.09
CA SER A 61 -1.94 13.04 -18.53
C SER A 61 -1.27 14.37 -18.88
N LEU A 62 -1.29 15.35 -17.97
CA LEU A 62 -0.68 16.66 -18.16
C LEU A 62 0.85 16.55 -17.98
N LYS A 63 1.58 16.46 -19.09
CA LYS A 63 3.05 16.33 -19.11
C LYS A 63 3.76 17.70 -19.08
N GLY A 64 5.04 17.70 -18.67
CA GLY A 64 5.92 18.87 -18.74
C GLY A 64 6.47 19.33 -17.38
N ALA A 65 5.69 19.22 -16.31
CA ALA A 65 6.09 19.62 -14.96
C ALA A 65 5.92 18.49 -13.92
N LEU A 66 5.83 17.24 -14.37
CA LEU A 66 5.87 16.06 -13.48
C LEU A 66 7.29 15.84 -12.97
N GLN A 67 7.41 15.46 -11.70
CA GLN A 67 8.69 15.29 -11.01
C GLN A 67 8.63 14.08 -10.08
N GLY A 68 9.74 13.76 -9.40
CA GLY A 68 9.84 12.56 -8.56
C GLY A 68 8.66 12.35 -7.59
N TYR A 69 8.24 13.42 -6.91
CA TYR A 69 7.11 13.40 -5.98
C TYR A 69 5.76 13.05 -6.62
N THR A 70 5.59 13.32 -7.92
CA THR A 70 4.41 12.91 -8.70
C THR A 70 4.26 11.39 -8.66
N PHE A 71 5.35 10.68 -8.94
CA PHE A 71 5.33 9.23 -9.12
C PHE A 71 5.08 8.49 -7.83
N THR A 72 5.60 8.97 -6.70
CA THR A 72 5.35 8.37 -5.39
C THR A 72 3.90 8.58 -4.93
N GLY A 73 3.36 9.79 -5.08
CA GLY A 73 1.95 10.07 -4.78
C GLY A 73 0.99 9.24 -5.63
N ALA A 74 1.25 9.17 -6.95
CA ALA A 74 0.46 8.36 -7.87
C ALA A 74 0.58 6.86 -7.59
N ALA A 75 1.77 6.37 -7.19
CA ALA A 75 1.97 4.98 -6.80
C ALA A 75 1.17 4.63 -5.54
N SER A 76 1.19 5.49 -4.52
CA SER A 76 0.42 5.29 -3.28
C SER A 76 -1.09 5.27 -3.54
N ILE A 77 -1.61 6.15 -4.41
CA ILE A 77 -3.03 6.14 -4.79
C ILE A 77 -3.38 4.84 -5.55
N ASN A 78 -2.55 4.41 -6.50
CA ASN A 78 -2.76 3.14 -7.22
C ASN A 78 -2.71 1.94 -6.26
N ALA A 79 -1.77 1.92 -5.32
CA ALA A 79 -1.67 0.88 -4.30
C ALA A 79 -2.93 0.84 -3.41
N MET A 80 -3.44 2.00 -2.99
CA MET A 80 -4.70 2.11 -2.25
C MET A 80 -5.90 1.57 -3.05
N MET A 81 -5.87 1.71 -4.38
CA MET A 81 -6.86 1.15 -5.30
C MET A 81 -6.65 -0.34 -5.65
N GLY A 82 -5.63 -1.01 -5.11
CA GLY A 82 -5.29 -2.39 -5.44
C GLY A 82 -4.58 -2.58 -6.79
N LYS A 83 -4.16 -1.49 -7.45
CA LYS A 83 -3.53 -1.50 -8.78
C LYS A 83 -2.01 -1.63 -8.68
N GLY A 84 -1.55 -2.79 -8.22
CA GLY A 84 -0.14 -3.08 -7.92
C GLY A 84 0.81 -2.85 -9.09
N ASP A 85 0.51 -3.36 -10.28
CA ASP A 85 1.38 -3.22 -11.46
C ASP A 85 1.55 -1.75 -11.87
N ARG A 86 0.48 -0.97 -11.83
CA ARG A 86 0.55 0.46 -12.16
C ARG A 86 1.36 1.25 -11.14
N ALA A 87 1.25 0.90 -9.87
CA ALA A 87 2.08 1.50 -8.83
C ALA A 87 3.56 1.11 -9.00
N TYR A 88 3.85 -0.14 -9.35
CA TYR A 88 5.19 -0.62 -9.69
C TYR A 88 5.79 0.14 -10.87
N ASP A 89 5.04 0.33 -11.96
CA ASP A 89 5.49 1.08 -13.14
C ASP A 89 5.79 2.55 -12.83
N LEU A 90 4.98 3.17 -11.96
CA LEU A 90 5.22 4.55 -11.51
C LEU A 90 6.48 4.65 -10.64
N LEU A 91 6.70 3.68 -9.74
CA LEU A 91 7.94 3.62 -8.95
C LEU A 91 9.16 3.42 -9.85
N ASN A 92 9.08 2.58 -10.89
CA ASN A 92 10.21 2.43 -11.82
C ASN A 92 10.46 3.71 -12.62
N GLN A 93 9.42 4.44 -13.03
CA GLN A 93 9.62 5.78 -13.63
C GLN A 93 10.35 6.74 -12.68
N LEU A 94 10.09 6.68 -11.38
CA LEU A 94 10.88 7.42 -10.39
C LEU A 94 12.35 6.96 -10.40
N PHE A 95 12.59 5.65 -10.22
CA PHE A 95 13.94 5.09 -10.09
C PHE A 95 14.79 5.28 -11.34
N ASP A 96 14.20 5.12 -12.53
CA ASP A 96 14.92 5.16 -13.81
C ASP A 96 15.32 6.58 -14.24
N HIS A 97 14.60 7.60 -13.77
CA HIS A 97 14.75 8.97 -14.28
C HIS A 97 15.22 9.99 -13.25
N TYR A 98 14.98 9.75 -11.95
CA TYR A 98 15.11 10.80 -10.95
C TYR A 98 16.02 10.43 -9.76
N ILE A 99 16.10 9.15 -9.41
CA ILE A 99 16.92 8.68 -8.28
C ILE A 99 18.39 8.60 -8.71
N GLN A 100 19.24 9.19 -7.89
CA GLN A 100 20.68 9.24 -8.08
C GLN A 100 21.38 8.00 -7.51
N PRO A 101 22.65 7.74 -7.86
CA PRO A 101 23.40 6.56 -7.41
C PRO A 101 23.50 6.41 -5.88
N ASN A 102 23.43 7.54 -5.17
CA ASN A 102 23.43 7.60 -3.71
C ASN A 102 22.03 7.48 -3.10
N THR A 103 21.03 7.05 -3.87
CA THR A 103 19.59 6.93 -3.52
C THR A 103 18.87 8.24 -3.20
N LEU A 104 19.54 9.38 -3.34
CA LEU A 104 18.91 10.69 -3.19
C LEU A 104 18.15 11.08 -4.46
N TYR A 105 17.22 12.01 -4.29
CA TYR A 105 16.49 12.66 -5.38
C TYR A 105 16.97 14.10 -5.55
N GLN A 106 16.98 14.59 -6.79
CA GLN A 106 17.26 15.99 -7.10
C GLN A 106 16.19 16.56 -8.04
N GLU A 107 15.57 17.68 -7.64
CA GLU A 107 14.74 18.51 -8.53
C GLU A 107 15.52 19.77 -8.93
N SER A 108 15.61 20.75 -8.01
CA SER A 108 16.47 21.94 -8.14
C SER A 108 17.74 21.84 -7.27
N GLY A 109 17.76 20.88 -6.34
CA GLY A 109 18.82 20.54 -5.39
C GLY A 109 18.48 19.20 -4.71
N PRO A 110 19.31 18.67 -3.80
CA PRO A 110 19.01 17.41 -3.13
C PRO A 110 17.76 17.54 -2.25
N VAL A 111 16.81 16.63 -2.40
CA VAL A 111 15.55 16.60 -1.64
C VAL A 111 15.34 15.19 -1.08
N ILE A 112 15.16 15.09 0.24
CA ILE A 112 15.00 13.81 0.96
C ILE A 112 13.56 13.28 0.94
N GLU A 113 12.57 14.13 0.68
CA GLU A 113 11.15 13.77 0.79
C GLU A 113 10.74 12.67 -0.20
N THR A 114 11.27 12.70 -1.43
CA THR A 114 10.87 11.78 -2.50
C THR A 114 11.33 10.34 -2.24
N PRO A 115 12.60 10.06 -1.87
CA PRO A 115 13.00 8.72 -1.49
C PRO A 115 12.20 8.15 -0.30
N LEU A 116 11.90 8.99 0.70
CA LEU A 116 11.06 8.57 1.83
C LEU A 116 9.62 8.27 1.37
N SER A 117 9.06 9.11 0.49
CA SER A 117 7.75 8.87 -0.11
C SER A 117 7.72 7.62 -0.99
N ALA A 118 8.83 7.27 -1.66
CA ALA A 118 8.96 6.02 -2.39
C ALA A 118 8.97 4.82 -1.45
N ALA A 119 9.69 4.90 -0.32
CA ALA A 119 9.67 3.86 0.71
C ALA A 119 8.26 3.66 1.29
N THR A 120 7.51 4.75 1.53
CA THR A 120 6.09 4.67 1.89
C THR A 120 5.27 3.98 0.81
N SER A 121 5.41 4.40 -0.45
CA SER A 121 4.66 3.81 -1.58
C SER A 121 4.93 2.31 -1.73
N ILE A 122 6.16 1.85 -1.49
CA ILE A 122 6.49 0.42 -1.47
C ILE A 122 5.77 -0.27 -0.31
N GLN A 123 5.74 0.32 0.89
CA GLN A 123 4.99 -0.23 2.02
C GLN A 123 3.48 -0.31 1.72
N GLU A 124 2.89 0.67 1.02
CA GLU A 124 1.46 0.64 0.65
C GLU A 124 1.11 -0.54 -0.29
N LEU A 125 2.06 -1.09 -1.04
CA LEU A 125 1.86 -2.33 -1.81
C LEU A 125 1.79 -3.56 -0.90
N LEU A 126 2.57 -3.55 0.19
CA LEU A 126 2.76 -4.65 1.13
C LEU A 126 1.66 -4.70 2.20
N ILE A 127 1.31 -3.55 2.78
CA ILE A 127 0.43 -3.44 3.92
C ILE A 127 -0.25 -2.07 3.97
N GLN A 128 -1.54 -2.06 4.29
CA GLN A 128 -2.32 -0.84 4.53
C GLN A 128 -3.10 -0.98 5.83
N SER A 129 -3.29 0.10 6.60
CA SER A 129 -4.00 0.00 7.89
C SER A 129 -5.08 1.06 8.16
N TRP A 130 -5.51 1.78 7.12
CA TRP A 130 -6.56 2.79 7.22
C TRP A 130 -7.97 2.19 7.30
N GLY A 131 -8.88 2.93 7.93
CA GLY A 131 -10.30 2.57 8.02
C GLY A 131 -10.57 1.41 8.98
N ASN A 132 -9.81 1.32 10.08
CA ASN A 132 -9.93 0.27 11.11
C ASN A 132 -9.78 -1.15 10.53
N LYS A 133 -8.94 -1.29 9.51
CA LYS A 133 -8.72 -2.55 8.80
C LYS A 133 -7.28 -2.61 8.31
N ILE A 134 -6.60 -3.69 8.64
CA ILE A 134 -5.28 -4.02 8.13
C ILE A 134 -5.45 -4.88 6.88
N ARG A 135 -4.91 -4.45 5.74
CA ARG A 135 -4.92 -5.20 4.48
C ARG A 135 -3.53 -5.72 4.21
N ILE A 136 -3.41 -7.03 4.01
CA ILE A 136 -2.14 -7.71 3.75
C ILE A 136 -2.00 -7.97 2.27
N PHE A 137 -0.86 -7.58 1.71
CA PHE A 137 -0.56 -7.66 0.28
C PHE A 137 -1.67 -7.05 -0.61
N PRO A 138 -2.18 -5.84 -0.30
CA PRO A 138 -3.36 -5.28 -0.97
C PRO A 138 -3.15 -4.98 -2.46
N ALA A 139 -1.90 -4.77 -2.89
CA ALA A 139 -1.57 -4.34 -4.25
C ALA A 139 -0.19 -4.85 -4.69
N ILE A 140 0.09 -6.14 -4.50
CA ILE A 140 1.35 -6.72 -4.97
C ILE A 140 1.36 -6.80 -6.50
N PRO A 141 2.38 -6.22 -7.18
CA PRO A 141 2.50 -6.36 -8.63
C PRO A 141 2.76 -7.82 -9.01
N GLU A 142 2.28 -8.25 -10.16
CA GLU A 142 2.31 -9.65 -10.60
C GLU A 142 3.75 -10.20 -10.67
N ILE A 143 4.71 -9.33 -11.02
CA ILE A 143 6.14 -9.67 -11.10
C ILE A 143 6.76 -10.04 -9.75
N TRP A 144 6.15 -9.64 -8.63
CA TRP A 144 6.60 -9.98 -7.27
C TRP A 144 5.92 -11.26 -6.77
N SER A 145 6.33 -12.39 -7.35
CA SER A 145 5.80 -13.70 -7.00
C SER A 145 6.10 -14.11 -5.56
N ASN A 146 7.23 -13.66 -5.01
CA ASN A 146 7.65 -13.92 -3.63
C ASN A 146 7.87 -12.61 -2.90
N VAL A 147 7.21 -12.43 -1.77
CA VAL A 147 7.27 -11.20 -0.96
C VAL A 147 7.19 -11.57 0.50
N SER A 148 8.02 -10.94 1.34
CA SER A 148 7.89 -11.08 2.78
C SER A 148 8.23 -9.78 3.48
N PHE A 149 7.62 -9.56 4.65
CA PHE A 149 7.98 -8.47 5.54
C PHE A 149 7.84 -8.93 7.00
N ASP A 150 8.64 -8.33 7.88
CA ASP A 150 8.61 -8.64 9.32
C ASP A 150 8.32 -7.37 10.12
N GLN A 151 7.33 -7.46 11.02
CA GLN A 151 7.01 -6.46 12.03
C GLN A 151 6.78 -5.04 11.50
N LEU A 152 6.10 -4.90 10.36
CA LEU A 152 5.59 -3.60 9.94
C LEU A 152 4.47 -3.15 10.89
N ARG A 153 4.54 -1.89 11.33
CA ARG A 153 3.60 -1.32 12.29
C ARG A 153 2.35 -0.80 11.58
N THR A 154 1.20 -1.03 12.20
CA THR A 154 -0.11 -0.61 11.70
C THR A 154 -0.86 0.23 12.73
N GLU A 155 -1.88 0.96 12.27
CA GLU A 155 -2.86 1.61 13.15
C GLU A 155 -3.45 0.59 14.14
N GLY A 156 -3.77 1.04 15.36
CA GLY A 156 -4.22 0.17 16.45
C GLY A 156 -3.09 -0.53 17.23
N GLY A 157 -1.82 -0.36 16.81
CA GLY A 157 -0.67 -0.84 17.57
C GLY A 157 -0.36 -2.31 17.36
N PHE A 158 -0.55 -2.82 16.14
CA PHE A 158 -0.15 -4.17 15.76
C PHE A 158 1.15 -4.15 14.94
N LEU A 159 2.05 -5.09 15.23
CA LEU A 159 3.19 -5.41 14.39
C LEU A 159 2.85 -6.64 13.56
N ILE A 160 2.95 -6.52 12.24
CA ILE A 160 2.53 -7.55 11.31
C ILE A 160 3.74 -8.10 10.57
N SER A 161 3.80 -9.43 10.47
CA SER A 161 4.72 -10.13 9.59
C SER A 161 3.92 -11.03 8.66
N ALA A 162 4.32 -11.11 7.39
CA ALA A 162 3.65 -11.98 6.43
C ALA A 162 4.63 -12.49 5.38
N SER A 163 4.27 -13.63 4.79
CA SER A 163 5.02 -14.24 3.69
C SER A 163 4.07 -14.61 2.56
N ARG A 164 4.47 -14.31 1.33
CA ARG A 164 3.81 -14.67 0.07
C ARG A 164 4.82 -15.42 -0.77
N VAL A 165 4.43 -16.61 -1.25
CA VAL A 165 5.27 -17.48 -2.08
C VAL A 165 4.47 -17.91 -3.30
N ASN A 166 5.07 -17.82 -4.49
CA ASN A 166 4.42 -18.15 -5.76
C ASN A 166 3.04 -17.51 -5.93
N GLY A 167 2.93 -16.23 -5.56
CA GLY A 167 1.69 -15.47 -5.63
C GLY A 167 0.63 -15.89 -4.63
N LYS A 168 0.97 -16.61 -3.55
CA LYS A 168 0.02 -17.03 -2.50
C LYS A 168 0.52 -16.65 -1.11
N THR A 169 -0.31 -15.95 -0.35
CA THR A 169 -0.06 -15.65 1.06
C THR A 169 0.01 -16.95 1.84
N GLN A 170 1.12 -17.20 2.52
CA GLN A 170 1.40 -18.43 3.26
C GLN A 170 0.94 -18.34 4.71
N PHE A 171 1.25 -17.22 5.36
CA PHE A 171 0.84 -16.96 6.73
C PHE A 171 0.83 -15.46 7.03
N ILE A 172 0.13 -15.10 8.09
CA ILE A 172 0.15 -13.76 8.70
C ILE A 172 0.36 -13.93 10.20
N LYS A 173 1.31 -13.19 10.76
CA LYS A 173 1.61 -13.11 12.19
C LYS A 173 1.29 -11.70 12.69
N VAL A 174 0.49 -11.62 13.74
CA VAL A 174 0.02 -10.38 14.34
C VAL A 174 0.51 -10.32 15.78
N TYR A 175 1.43 -9.42 16.09
CA TYR A 175 1.81 -9.13 17.46
C TYR A 175 1.09 -7.88 17.95
N SER A 176 0.28 -8.01 18.99
CA SER A 176 -0.47 -6.90 19.57
C SER A 176 0.33 -6.20 20.66
N THR A 177 0.65 -4.92 20.47
CA THR A 177 1.41 -4.16 21.49
C THR A 177 0.54 -3.65 22.64
N LYS A 178 -0.78 -3.55 22.43
CA LYS A 178 -1.72 -2.89 23.36
C LYS A 178 -3.03 -3.66 23.60
N GLY A 179 -3.25 -4.79 22.94
CA GLY A 179 -4.55 -5.47 22.95
C GLY A 179 -5.50 -4.90 21.89
N ASP A 180 -6.81 -5.00 22.14
CA ASP A 180 -7.91 -4.54 21.27
C ASP A 180 -8.24 -5.50 20.11
N THR A 181 -9.30 -5.18 19.37
CA THR A 181 -9.81 -5.94 18.24
C THR A 181 -8.97 -5.68 17.00
N CYS A 182 -8.36 -6.73 16.46
CA CYS A 182 -7.68 -6.70 15.19
C CYS A 182 -8.64 -7.10 14.06
N ARG A 183 -8.49 -6.46 12.89
CA ARG A 183 -9.25 -6.73 11.67
C ARG A 183 -8.28 -6.85 10.51
N VAL A 184 -8.16 -8.06 9.96
CA VAL A 184 -7.22 -8.39 8.88
C VAL A 184 -7.99 -8.76 7.62
N GLU A 185 -7.67 -8.13 6.50
CA GLU A 185 -8.13 -8.51 5.17
C GLU A 185 -6.97 -9.13 4.38
N THR A 186 -7.22 -10.28 3.76
CA THR A 186 -6.23 -11.02 2.98
C THR A 186 -6.89 -11.85 1.88
N ASP A 187 -6.13 -12.19 0.85
CA ASP A 187 -6.50 -13.17 -0.19
C ASP A 187 -6.28 -14.63 0.26
N MET A 188 -5.64 -14.85 1.41
CA MET A 188 -5.47 -16.17 2.01
C MET A 188 -6.81 -16.74 2.47
N LYS A 189 -7.05 -18.03 2.20
CA LYS A 189 -8.21 -18.77 2.74
C LYS A 189 -7.94 -19.18 4.19
N VAL A 190 -8.02 -18.22 5.09
CA VAL A 190 -7.77 -18.43 6.52
C VAL A 190 -8.78 -19.44 7.09
N SER A 191 -8.27 -20.55 7.60
CA SER A 191 -9.07 -21.56 8.30
C SER A 191 -8.56 -21.87 9.71
N LEU A 192 -7.36 -21.38 10.07
CA LEU A 192 -6.80 -21.45 11.42
C LEU A 192 -6.42 -20.06 11.91
N VAL A 193 -6.77 -19.78 13.17
CA VAL A 193 -6.39 -18.56 13.90
C VAL A 193 -5.97 -18.98 15.30
N ASN A 194 -4.66 -19.01 15.55
CA ASN A 194 -4.07 -19.52 16.80
C ASN A 194 -3.46 -18.39 17.62
N SER A 195 -3.43 -18.58 18.94
CA SER A 195 -2.82 -17.66 19.90
C SER A 195 -1.66 -18.33 20.64
N ASP A 196 -0.59 -17.58 20.92
CA ASP A 196 0.49 -18.02 21.81
C ASP A 196 0.13 -17.97 23.31
N LYS A 197 -0.98 -17.31 23.68
CA LYS A 197 -1.41 -17.11 25.07
C LYS A 197 -2.73 -17.79 25.42
N ARG A 198 -3.49 -18.24 24.43
CA ARG A 198 -4.84 -18.80 24.63
C ARG A 198 -4.97 -20.18 23.97
N LYS A 199 -5.65 -21.09 24.68
CA LYS A 199 -6.01 -22.40 24.14
C LYS A 199 -7.01 -22.31 22.99
N GLU A 200 -7.95 -21.38 23.10
CA GLU A 200 -8.98 -21.14 22.10
C GLU A 200 -9.12 -19.63 21.86
N LEU A 201 -9.34 -19.27 20.59
CA LEU A 201 -9.55 -17.90 20.15
C LEU A 201 -10.81 -17.84 19.29
N ALA A 202 -11.82 -17.12 19.76
CA ALA A 202 -12.97 -16.80 18.94
C ALA A 202 -12.59 -15.75 17.88
N PHE A 203 -12.93 -16.03 16.63
CA PHE A 203 -12.78 -15.11 15.52
C PHE A 203 -14.02 -15.15 14.62
N SER A 204 -14.23 -14.09 13.86
CA SER A 204 -15.27 -14.01 12.83
C SER A 204 -14.62 -13.87 11.46
N VAL A 205 -15.26 -14.43 10.44
CA VAL A 205 -14.83 -14.35 9.05
C VAL A 205 -15.98 -13.85 8.20
N VAL A 206 -15.71 -12.83 7.38
CA VAL A 206 -16.61 -12.35 6.33
C VAL A 206 -15.86 -12.39 4.99
N GLN A 207 -16.40 -13.10 4.01
CA GLN A 207 -15.82 -13.19 2.69
C GLN A 207 -16.51 -12.21 1.74
N ASN A 208 -15.73 -11.32 1.11
CA ASN A 208 -16.21 -10.36 0.11
C ASN A 208 -15.19 -10.29 -1.04
N ASP A 209 -15.64 -10.32 -2.28
CA ASP A 209 -14.81 -10.13 -3.48
C ASP A 209 -13.54 -10.99 -3.51
N GLY A 210 -13.66 -12.27 -3.14
CA GLY A 210 -12.52 -13.21 -3.12
C GLY A 210 -11.52 -12.99 -1.99
N LYS A 211 -11.76 -12.03 -1.09
CA LYS A 211 -10.94 -11.76 0.10
C LYS A 211 -11.65 -12.20 1.38
N MET A 212 -10.87 -12.62 2.37
CA MET A 212 -11.36 -12.89 3.72
C MET A 212 -11.08 -11.70 4.63
N ASN A 213 -12.09 -11.32 5.42
CA ASN A 213 -11.99 -10.34 6.49
C ASN A 213 -12.12 -11.08 7.82
N ILE A 214 -11.03 -11.14 8.57
CA ILE A 214 -10.93 -11.88 9.83
C ILE A 214 -10.88 -10.87 10.97
N SER A 215 -11.72 -11.05 11.99
CA SER A 215 -11.70 -10.21 13.18
C SER A 215 -11.64 -11.04 14.46
N PHE A 216 -10.75 -10.64 15.37
CA PHE A 216 -10.53 -11.28 16.66
C PHE A 216 -10.06 -10.26 17.69
N SER A 217 -10.32 -10.55 18.97
CA SER A 217 -9.77 -9.78 20.09
C SER A 217 -8.32 -10.18 20.36
N THR A 218 -7.50 -9.24 20.84
CA THR A 218 -6.12 -9.50 21.27
C THR A 218 -5.86 -8.98 22.68
N LEU A 219 -4.88 -9.59 23.34
CA LEU A 219 -4.31 -9.15 24.61
C LEU A 219 -2.96 -8.42 24.37
N PRO A 220 -2.53 -7.52 25.26
CA PRO A 220 -1.19 -6.93 25.18
C PRO A 220 -0.09 -7.99 25.16
N GLY A 221 0.84 -7.84 24.21
CA GLY A 221 1.97 -8.73 23.98
C GLY A 221 1.59 -10.13 23.49
N GLU A 222 0.37 -10.32 22.99
CA GLU A 222 -0.08 -11.58 22.38
C GLU A 222 0.32 -11.65 20.90
N THR A 223 0.68 -12.85 20.45
CA THR A 223 0.91 -13.15 19.04
C THR A 223 -0.21 -14.04 18.50
N ILE A 224 -0.86 -13.59 17.44
CA ILE A 224 -1.87 -14.33 16.69
C ILE A 224 -1.31 -14.78 15.35
N PHE A 225 -1.60 -16.02 14.98
CA PHE A 225 -1.13 -16.66 13.75
C PHE A 225 -2.32 -17.04 12.87
N LEU A 226 -2.30 -16.62 11.61
CA LEU A 226 -3.32 -16.95 10.61
C LEU A 226 -2.69 -17.78 9.48
N SER A 227 -3.34 -18.86 9.08
CA SER A 227 -2.91 -19.74 7.98
C SER A 227 -4.09 -20.49 7.32
N GLU A 228 -3.82 -21.12 6.17
CA GLU A 228 -4.73 -22.05 5.48
C GLU A 228 -4.42 -23.50 5.89
N GLY A 229 -5.43 -24.25 6.36
CA GLY A 229 -5.34 -25.69 6.66
C GLY A 229 -4.44 -26.06 7.84
N ASN A 230 -4.02 -27.33 7.92
CA ASN A 230 -3.12 -27.81 8.98
C ASN A 230 -1.74 -27.15 8.81
N ASP A 231 -1.38 -26.37 9.81
CA ASP A 231 -0.20 -25.52 9.88
C ASP A 231 1.12 -26.31 9.74
N GLN A 232 1.79 -26.13 8.60
CA GLN A 232 3.15 -26.66 8.35
C GLN A 232 4.21 -25.56 8.37
N HIS A 233 3.80 -24.30 8.58
CA HIS A 233 4.70 -23.17 8.47
C HIS A 233 5.24 -22.82 9.85
N GLN A 234 6.55 -22.65 9.98
CA GLN A 234 7.17 -22.21 11.25
C GLN A 234 6.85 -20.75 11.61
N PHE A 235 5.90 -20.09 10.92
CA PHE A 235 5.62 -18.64 10.96
C PHE A 235 6.88 -17.76 10.93
N LYS A 236 7.91 -18.27 10.24
CA LYS A 236 9.21 -17.63 10.14
C LYS A 236 9.26 -16.85 8.84
N VAL A 237 9.48 -15.55 8.96
CA VAL A 237 9.80 -14.72 7.80
C VAL A 237 11.21 -15.10 7.35
N LEU A 238 11.32 -15.48 6.07
CA LEU A 238 12.59 -15.76 5.43
C LEU A 238 12.89 -14.67 4.39
N PRO A 239 14.18 -14.35 4.16
CA PRO A 239 14.56 -13.46 3.07
C PRO A 239 14.06 -14.01 1.73
N VAL A 240 13.46 -13.15 0.91
CA VAL A 240 13.18 -13.47 -0.49
C VAL A 240 14.51 -13.44 -1.24
N ARG A 241 14.84 -14.52 -1.94
CA ARG A 241 16.03 -14.54 -2.80
C ARG A 241 15.84 -13.56 -3.95
N ALA A 242 16.71 -12.56 -4.02
CA ALA A 242 16.73 -11.63 -5.14
C ALA A 242 17.32 -12.33 -6.38
N ASN A 243 16.63 -12.21 -7.51
CA ASN A 243 17.24 -12.49 -8.80
C ASN A 243 18.11 -11.29 -9.15
N ILE A 244 19.38 -11.33 -8.76
CA ILE A 244 20.36 -10.31 -9.14
C ILE A 244 20.58 -10.46 -10.65
N LYS A 245 20.01 -9.55 -11.45
CA LYS A 245 20.35 -9.48 -12.87
C LYS A 245 21.72 -8.81 -13.01
N GLU A 246 22.54 -9.26 -13.95
CA GLU A 246 23.73 -8.52 -14.36
C GLU A 246 23.30 -7.11 -14.83
N ASN A 247 23.99 -6.08 -14.37
CA ASN A 247 23.68 -4.65 -14.59
C ASN A 247 22.41 -4.11 -13.90
N TRP A 248 21.90 -4.81 -12.87
CA TRP A 248 20.81 -4.35 -12.01
C TRP A 248 21.34 -3.80 -10.70
N SER A 249 22.03 -2.67 -10.78
CA SER A 249 22.55 -1.93 -9.62
C SER A 249 21.58 -0.82 -9.22
N TRP A 250 20.34 -1.16 -8.89
CA TRP A 250 19.35 -0.21 -8.34
C TRP A 250 19.35 1.17 -9.04
N GLY A 251 19.31 1.17 -10.38
CA GLY A 251 19.30 2.41 -11.18
C GLY A 251 20.65 2.86 -11.74
N LEU A 252 21.77 2.20 -11.43
CA LEU A 252 23.01 2.39 -12.19
C LEU A 252 23.02 1.44 -13.39
N LYS A 253 22.62 1.94 -14.56
CA LYS A 253 23.28 1.46 -15.79
C LYS A 253 24.77 1.76 -15.57
N THR A 254 25.61 0.75 -15.57
CA THR A 254 27.02 0.95 -15.90
C THR A 254 27.00 1.52 -17.32
N LYS A 255 27.02 2.85 -17.47
CA LYS A 255 27.32 3.42 -18.77
C LYS A 255 28.69 2.87 -19.18
N PRO A 256 28.85 2.31 -20.38
CA PRO A 256 30.18 2.09 -20.92
C PRO A 256 30.94 3.42 -21.03
#